data_AF-A0A506TWL8-F1
#
_entry.id   AF-A0A506TWL8-F1
#
_cell.length_a   1.000
_cell.length_b   1.000
_cell.length_c   1.000
_cell.angle_alpha   90.00
_cell.angle_beta   90.00
_cell.angle_gamma   90.00
#
_symmetry.space_group_name_H-M   'P 1'
#
loop_
_entity.id
_entity.type
_entity.pdbx_description
1 polymer ?
#
loop_
_entity_poly.entity_id
_entity_poly.type
_entity_poly.pdbx_seq_one_letter_code
_entity_poly.pdbx_strand_id
1 'polypeptide(L)' 'MAHHMTGTFGAVGRFFNDIGRARNMALTYERLARLSDNELGRRGLKRTELAQEAARRCGF' A
#
# COMPACT_ATOMS: atom_id res chain seq x y z
N MET A 1 -28.55 -25.28 -7.27
CA MET A 1 -28.04 -24.57 -6.06
C MET A 1 -26.51 -24.48 -6.10
N ALA A 2 -25.94 -23.65 -6.98
CA ALA A 2 -24.48 -23.58 -7.22
C ALA A 2 -23.89 -22.17 -7.08
N HIS A 3 -24.55 -21.27 -6.34
CA HIS A 3 -24.14 -19.86 -6.23
C HIS A 3 -23.29 -19.52 -4.99
N HIS A 4 -23.10 -20.46 -4.05
CA HIS A 4 -22.45 -20.16 -2.76
C HIS A 4 -20.92 -20.42 -2.76
N MET A 5 -20.45 -21.35 -3.59
CA MET A 5 -19.04 -21.76 -3.62
C MET A 5 -18.16 -20.71 -4.31
N THR A 6 -18.65 -20.08 -5.38
CA THR A 6 -18.00 -18.97 -6.10
C THR A 6 -17.84 -17.70 -5.27
N GLY A 7 -18.79 -17.42 -4.37
CA GLY A 7 -18.74 -16.24 -3.49
C GLY A 7 -17.61 -16.30 -2.46
N THR A 8 -17.32 -17.49 -1.94
CA THR A 8 -16.29 -17.70 -0.90
C THR A 8 -14.88 -17.59 -1.48
N PHE A 9 -14.61 -18.22 -2.63
CA PHE A 9 -13.32 -18.07 -3.32
C PHE A 9 -13.07 -16.62 -3.78
N GLY A 10 -14.11 -15.91 -4.23
CA GLY A 10 -14.02 -14.48 -4.56
C GLY A 10 -13.71 -13.61 -3.34
N ALA A 11 -14.27 -13.92 -2.17
CA ALA A 11 -13.96 -13.21 -0.92
C ALA A 11 -12.52 -13.45 -0.46
N VAL A 12 -12.04 -14.69 -0.51
CA VAL A 12 -10.65 -15.04 -0.19
C VAL A 12 -9.67 -14.36 -1.14
N GLY A 13 -9.96 -14.32 -2.45
CA GLY A 13 -9.15 -13.61 -3.43
C GLY A 13 -9.06 -12.10 -3.15
N ARG A 14 -10.17 -11.46 -2.81
CA ARG A 14 -10.19 -10.04 -2.40
C ARG A 14 -9.37 -9.80 -1.14
N PHE A 15 -9.53 -10.65 -0.13
CA PHE A 15 -8.78 -10.55 1.12
C PHE A 15 -7.25 -10.59 0.89
N PHE A 16 -6.77 -11.56 0.10
CA PHE A 16 -5.33 -11.63 -0.20
C PHE A 16 -4.84 -10.48 -1.08
N ASN A 17 -5.68 -9.97 -2.00
CA ASN A 17 -5.37 -8.76 -2.75
C ASN A 17 -5.23 -7.54 -1.83
N ASP A 18 -6.12 -7.39 -0.84
CA ASP A 18 -6.05 -6.28 0.12
C ASP A 18 -4.82 -6.37 1.02
N ILE A 19 -4.46 -7.59 1.48
CA ILE A 19 -3.20 -7.84 2.18
C ILE A 19 -2.00 -7.47 1.29
N GLY A 20 -2.02 -7.88 0.02
CA GLY A 20 -0.95 -7.57 -0.94
C GLY A 20 -0.77 -6.06 -1.12
N ARG A 21 -1.88 -5.32 -1.25
CA ARG A 21 -1.88 -3.85 -1.34
C ARG A 21 -1.34 -3.20 -0.06
N ALA A 22 -1.80 -3.65 1.11
CA ALA A 22 -1.32 -3.14 2.40
C ALA A 22 0.19 -3.39 2.59
N ARG A 23 0.66 -4.58 2.22
CA ARG A 23 2.10 -4.93 2.26
C ARG A 23 2.93 -4.04 1.33
N ASN A 24 2.45 -3.78 0.11
CA ASN A 24 3.14 -2.89 -0.83
C ASN A 24 3.22 -1.45 -0.28
N MET A 25 2.14 -0.96 0.32
CA MET A 25 2.11 0.35 0.96
C MET A 25 3.12 0.44 2.11
N ALA A 26 3.16 -0.57 2.99
CA ALA A 26 4.14 -0.64 4.09
C ALA A 26 5.59 -0.63 3.57
N LEU A 27 5.91 -1.45 2.56
CA LEU A 27 7.24 -1.47 1.94
C LEU A 27 7.61 -0.15 1.26
N THR A 28 6.64 0.56 0.72
CA THR A 28 6.84 1.88 0.10
C THR A 28 7.10 2.94 1.16
N TYR A 29 6.31 2.94 2.24
CA TYR A 29 6.53 3.80 3.39
C TYR A 29 7.92 3.58 4.00
N GLU A 30 8.30 2.33 4.28
CA GLU A 30 9.62 2.01 4.85
C GLU A 30 10.76 2.48 3.95
N ARG A 31 10.65 2.33 2.64
CA ARG A 31 11.66 2.83 1.68
C ARG A 31 11.80 4.34 1.76
N LEU A 32 10.70 5.07 1.85
CA LEU A 32 10.73 6.53 2.02
C LEU A 32 11.26 6.93 3.40
N ALA A 33 10.86 6.19 4.44
CA ALA A 33 11.27 6.44 5.82
C ALA A 33 12.77 6.27 6.05
N ARG A 34 13.44 5.42 5.25
CA ARG A 34 14.91 5.26 5.29
C ARG A 34 15.68 6.41 4.65
N LEU A 35 15.04 7.27 3.86
CA LEU A 35 15.70 8.44 3.26
C LEU A 35 15.96 9.50 4.34
N SER A 36 17.02 10.29 4.18
CA SER A 36 17.26 11.47 5.02
C SER A 36 16.33 12.60 4.63
N ASP A 37 16.13 13.58 5.53
CA ASP A 37 15.25 14.73 5.23
C ASP A 37 15.77 15.56 4.05
N ASN A 38 17.08 15.65 3.87
CA ASN A 38 17.68 16.30 2.69
C ASN A 38 17.30 15.56 1.39
N GLU A 39 17.33 14.22 1.41
CA GLU A 39 16.98 13.40 0.25
C GLU A 39 15.48 13.40 -0.03
N LEU A 40 14.64 13.45 1.01
CA LEU A 40 13.20 13.69 0.88
C LEU A 40 12.92 15.08 0.29
N GLY A 41 13.62 16.11 0.77
CA GLY A 41 13.49 17.48 0.28
C GLY A 41 13.86 17.61 -1.20
N ARG A 42 14.93 16.94 -1.66
CA ARG A 42 15.29 16.85 -3.09
C ARG A 42 14.19 16.22 -3.95
N ARG A 43 13.35 15.37 -3.35
CA ARG A 43 12.21 14.70 -4.00
C ARG A 43 10.89 15.48 -3.81
N GLY A 44 10.93 16.66 -3.19
CA GLY A 44 9.75 17.46 -2.89
C GLY A 44 8.82 16.85 -1.84
N LEU A 45 9.34 15.98 -0.97
CA LEU A 45 8.58 15.27 0.05
C LEU A 45 8.95 15.76 1.45
N LYS A 46 7.97 15.80 2.36
CA LYS A 46 8.19 15.97 3.81
C LYS A 46 8.03 14.67 4.57
N ARG A 47 8.71 14.56 5.71
CA ARG A 47 8.60 13.40 6.62
C ARG A 47 7.16 13.11 7.06
N THR A 48 6.39 14.17 7.28
CA THR A 48 4.98 14.09 7.70
C THR A 48 4.04 13.59 6.59
N GLU A 49 4.47 13.65 5.33
CA GLU A 49 3.65 13.30 4.15
C GLU A 49 3.88 11.86 3.67
N LEU A 50 4.83 11.13 4.27
CA LEU A 50 5.25 9.81 3.77
C LEU A 50 4.12 8.79 3.72
N ALA A 51 3.21 8.80 4.70
CA ALA A 51 2.06 7.90 4.71
C ALA A 51 1.12 8.17 3.54
N GLN A 52 0.81 9.44 3.28
CA GLN A 52 -0.03 9.87 2.17
C GLN A 52 0.64 9.57 0.81
N GLU A 53 1.94 9.81 0.71
CA GLU A 53 2.70 9.52 -0.50
C GLU A 53 2.80 8.01 -0.78
N ALA A 54 2.95 7.18 0.26
CA ALA A 54 2.92 5.73 0.12
C ALA A 54 1.54 5.24 -0.34
N ALA A 55 0.46 5.78 0.21
CA ALA A 55 -0.90 5.48 -0.22
C ALA A 55 -1.13 5.84 -1.69
N ARG A 56 -0.77 7.07 -2.09
CA ARG A 56 -0.87 7.56 -3.47
C ARG A 56 -0.14 6.67 -4.48
N ARG A 57 1.08 6.22 -4.14
CA ARG A 57 1.89 5.32 -4.99
C ARG A 57 1.30 3.91 -5.12
N CYS A 58 0.52 3.49 -4.13
CA CYS A 58 -0.12 2.17 -4.12
C CYS A 58 -1.57 2.21 -4.66
N GLY A 59 -2.03 3.35 -5.17
CA GLY A 59 -3.35 3.49 -5.79
C GLY A 59 -4.50 3.47 -4.79
N PHE A 60 -4.26 4.01 -3.59
CA PHE A 60 -5.30 4.34 -2.61
C PHE A 60 -5.80 5.78 -2.78
#